data_AF-A0AAX6PEU0-F1
#
_entry.id   AF-A0AAX6PEU0-F1
#
_cell.length_a   1.000
_cell.length_b   1.000
_cell.length_c   1.000
_cell.angle_alpha   90.00
_cell.angle_beta   90.00
_cell.angle_gamma   90.00
#
_symmetry.space_group_name_H-M   'P 1'
#
loop_
_entity.id
_entity.type
_entity.pdbx_description
1 polymer ?
#
loop_
_entity_poly.entity_id
_entity_poly.type
_entity_poly.pdbx_seq_one_letter_code
_entity_poly.pdbx_strand_id
1 'polypeptide(L)'
;MDGNAVHFCTDNQCVSLHPRALQPRNPTSEEHPSFQDFQVMFPGDNTTEQLPVELNSHYYFGRVQDTIQIFKSHMENSSTWHVEIQMLKCRVDNVSSQVQVLGAHLGDTRADIQMVKGALQEASALSLQTQMLGNSLEGANAEIQKLKGDLEKATALTFQTQDFLKSSSENTSVELYMLSRGLESVNTEIRMLKAGLEMANTQASLANSSLKNANAEINTLRGHLDSVNDLRTQNQILRSSLEGAQADMQRLRGSLQNANTLNSQTQTLLKGSLDNTRAEILILRGHLEMAGNEMHLLKGDLETVTTQTQLANGHLEQTDAQIQVLKAELENANTLNSQIQILNGQLKTASTEIQTLKQGMKDTAALNSQMQMLGSNLQKVSAEMQKLKGDLENTKTLTAKIQEEQSSLGTLRAIIASLEQLQTTQNQLLQLLLQGWKVYGGNLYYFSHVKKPWHEAEQFCVSQGAHLASVTSQEEQAFLVQFTSTSYYWIGLTDRGTEGSWRWTDGTPFNNAQSKRFWDKNQPDNWPHGSGQSEDCVHIQKKWNDINCNNSYQWVCKKKTGLAMA
;
A
#
# COMPACT_ATOMS: atom_id res chain seq x y z
N MET A 1 -65.31 -4.43 -12.34
CA MET A 1 -65.50 -5.88 -12.13
C MET A 1 -64.52 -6.30 -11.04
N ASP A 2 -65.04 -7.05 -10.08
CA ASP A 2 -64.56 -7.22 -8.70
C ASP A 2 -63.11 -7.67 -8.53
N GLY A 3 -62.39 -7.02 -7.60
CA GLY A 3 -60.99 -7.27 -7.29
C GLY A 3 -60.74 -7.94 -5.94
N ASN A 4 -61.55 -8.94 -5.54
CA ASN A 4 -61.36 -9.65 -4.27
C ASN A 4 -61.60 -11.17 -4.42
N ALA A 5 -60.72 -11.84 -5.17
CA ALA A 5 -60.63 -13.30 -5.17
C ALA A 5 -59.17 -13.73 -4.98
N VAL A 6 -58.91 -14.59 -3.99
CA VAL A 6 -57.60 -15.22 -3.81
C VAL A 6 -57.63 -16.55 -4.55
N HIS A 7 -56.71 -16.73 -5.49
CA HIS A 7 -56.58 -17.92 -6.33
C HIS A 7 -55.41 -18.78 -5.86
N PHE A 8 -55.64 -20.08 -5.68
CA PHE A 8 -54.58 -21.05 -5.44
C PHE A 8 -54.56 -22.07 -6.59
N CYS A 9 -53.38 -22.26 -7.16
CA CYS A 9 -53.14 -23.21 -8.24
C CYS A 9 -51.92 -24.07 -7.91
N THR A 10 -52.03 -25.36 -8.19
CA THR A 10 -50.90 -26.26 -8.42
C THR A 10 -51.14 -27.04 -9.71
N ASP A 11 -50.08 -27.63 -10.27
CA ASP A 11 -49.82 -28.03 -11.68
C ASP A 11 -50.90 -28.80 -12.48
N ASN A 12 -52.16 -28.89 -12.05
CA ASN A 12 -53.27 -29.03 -12.99
C ASN A 12 -54.67 -28.55 -12.56
N GLN A 13 -54.87 -27.80 -11.46
CA GLN A 13 -56.18 -27.17 -11.17
C GLN A 13 -56.06 -25.88 -10.35
N CYS A 14 -56.96 -24.92 -10.62
CA CYS A 14 -57.07 -23.64 -9.89
C CYS A 14 -58.44 -23.53 -9.20
N VAL A 15 -58.44 -23.11 -7.92
CA VAL A 15 -59.65 -22.83 -7.15
C VAL A 15 -59.66 -21.36 -6.70
N SER A 16 -60.85 -20.74 -6.74
CA SER A 16 -61.06 -19.32 -6.47
C SER A 16 -61.97 -19.15 -5.26
N LEU A 17 -61.53 -18.47 -4.20
CA LEU A 17 -62.35 -18.15 -3.03
C LEU A 17 -62.69 -16.65 -3.02
N HIS A 18 -63.99 -16.34 -2.95
CA HIS A 18 -64.50 -14.98 -2.78
C HIS A 18 -64.88 -14.74 -1.30
N PRO A 19 -64.39 -13.68 -0.65
CA PRO A 19 -64.81 -13.34 0.71
C PRO A 19 -66.25 -12.83 0.69
N ARG A 20 -67.16 -13.53 1.37
CA ARG A 20 -68.51 -13.04 1.61
C ARG A 20 -68.46 -12.03 2.76
N ALA A 21 -68.75 -10.77 2.45
CA ALA A 21 -68.92 -9.72 3.46
C ALA A 21 -70.08 -10.07 4.40
N LEU A 22 -69.80 -10.18 5.69
CA LEU A 22 -70.81 -10.20 6.74
C LEU A 22 -70.99 -8.77 7.25
N GLN A 23 -72.21 -8.25 7.09
CA GLN A 23 -72.67 -6.98 7.64
C GLN A 23 -72.56 -6.94 9.18
N PRO A 24 -72.34 -5.76 9.78
CA PRO A 24 -72.35 -5.60 11.23
C PRO A 24 -73.79 -5.65 11.75
N ARG A 25 -74.08 -6.53 12.71
CA ARG A 25 -75.31 -6.46 13.52
C ARG A 25 -74.99 -5.73 14.83
N ASN A 26 -75.74 -4.66 15.07
CA ASN A 26 -75.82 -3.92 16.32
C ASN A 26 -76.03 -4.83 17.55
N PRO A 27 -75.45 -4.50 18.71
CA PRO A 27 -75.92 -5.01 19.98
C PRO A 27 -77.02 -4.09 20.50
N THR A 28 -78.26 -4.57 20.55
CA THR A 28 -79.32 -3.96 21.35
C THR A 28 -79.90 -5.00 22.30
N SER A 29 -79.81 -4.64 23.58
CA SER A 29 -80.80 -4.85 24.66
C SER A 29 -81.28 -6.26 25.00
N GLU A 30 -81.10 -6.57 26.29
CA GLU A 30 -82.03 -7.25 27.23
C GLU A 30 -81.29 -8.31 28.05
N GLU A 31 -80.89 -7.94 29.26
CA GLU A 31 -81.63 -8.13 30.52
C GLU A 31 -81.20 -9.43 31.22
N HIS A 32 -80.36 -9.26 32.24
CA HIS A 32 -80.21 -10.22 33.32
C HIS A 32 -81.49 -10.26 34.15
N PRO A 33 -81.95 -11.45 34.59
CA PRO A 33 -82.62 -11.56 35.87
C PRO A 33 -81.67 -12.18 36.89
N SER A 34 -81.42 -11.40 37.93
CA SER A 34 -81.05 -11.87 39.26
C SER A 34 -82.08 -12.86 39.80
N PHE A 35 -81.64 -13.88 40.55
CA PHE A 35 -82.52 -14.55 41.51
C PHE A 35 -82.01 -14.29 42.92
N GLN A 36 -82.77 -13.42 43.60
CA GLN A 36 -82.76 -13.19 45.04
C GLN A 36 -83.48 -14.33 45.76
N ASP A 37 -83.12 -14.46 47.04
CA ASP A 37 -83.86 -15.16 48.08
C ASP A 37 -85.38 -14.97 47.99
N PHE A 38 -86.12 -16.07 48.13
CA PHE A 38 -87.52 -16.02 48.58
C PHE A 38 -87.79 -17.09 49.63
N GLN A 39 -87.92 -16.60 50.86
CA GLN A 39 -88.59 -17.21 51.99
C GLN A 39 -90.11 -17.18 51.73
N VAL A 40 -90.84 -18.28 51.92
CA VAL A 40 -92.28 -18.26 52.16
C VAL A 40 -92.66 -19.27 53.25
N MET A 41 -93.53 -18.76 54.11
CA MET A 41 -94.00 -19.21 55.41
C MET A 41 -95.38 -19.90 55.28
N PHE A 42 -95.70 -20.76 56.24
CA PHE A 42 -96.96 -21.44 56.63
C PHE A 42 -98.29 -20.67 56.42
N PRO A 43 -99.47 -21.35 56.41
CA PRO A 43 -100.24 -21.66 57.66
C PRO A 43 -101.01 -23.02 57.59
N GLY A 44 -101.38 -23.75 58.64
CA GLY A 44 -102.02 -23.46 59.94
C GLY A 44 -103.26 -24.38 60.01
N ASP A 45 -103.88 -24.81 61.10
CA ASP A 45 -103.71 -24.73 62.55
C ASP A 45 -104.85 -25.60 63.17
N ASN A 46 -104.76 -25.88 64.47
CA ASN A 46 -105.84 -26.15 65.43
C ASN A 46 -106.51 -27.54 65.51
N THR A 47 -106.18 -28.32 66.56
CA THR A 47 -106.79 -28.46 67.91
C THR A 47 -108.05 -29.36 67.89
N THR A 48 -108.28 -30.29 68.82
CA THR A 48 -108.62 -30.01 70.24
C THR A 48 -108.45 -31.24 71.15
N GLU A 49 -108.07 -30.94 72.40
CA GLU A 49 -108.59 -31.48 73.68
C GLU A 49 -108.37 -32.94 74.11
N GLN A 50 -107.71 -33.04 75.27
CA GLN A 50 -107.85 -34.10 76.25
C GLN A 50 -109.30 -34.21 76.75
N LEU A 51 -109.78 -35.44 76.98
CA LEU A 51 -110.46 -35.85 78.22
C LEU A 51 -110.71 -37.38 78.21
N PRO A 52 -110.80 -38.03 79.39
CA PRO A 52 -110.74 -39.48 79.58
C PRO A 52 -112.12 -40.13 79.47
N VAL A 53 -112.17 -41.48 79.43
CA VAL A 53 -113.14 -42.38 80.10
C VAL A 53 -113.10 -43.77 79.44
N GLU A 54 -113.24 -44.80 80.27
CA GLU A 54 -113.24 -46.23 79.99
C GLU A 54 -114.35 -46.73 79.03
N LEU A 55 -114.14 -47.98 78.56
CA LEU A 55 -115.10 -49.10 78.46
C LEU A 55 -115.55 -49.60 77.05
N ASN A 56 -115.24 -50.88 76.82
CA ASN A 56 -115.95 -51.94 76.07
C ASN A 56 -116.06 -51.97 74.53
N SER A 57 -115.20 -52.82 73.95
CA SER A 57 -115.50 -54.09 73.26
C SER A 57 -116.65 -54.24 72.23
N HIS A 58 -116.25 -54.78 71.06
CA HIS A 58 -117.00 -55.52 70.03
C HIS A 58 -118.00 -54.78 69.13
N TYR A 59 -117.53 -54.03 68.11
CA TYR A 59 -118.31 -53.82 66.85
C TYR A 59 -117.49 -53.41 65.60
N TYR A 60 -116.16 -53.62 65.56
CA TYR A 60 -115.28 -53.09 64.49
C TYR A 60 -114.72 -54.10 63.47
N PHE A 61 -115.07 -55.39 63.54
CA PHE A 61 -114.35 -56.41 62.77
C PHE A 61 -114.71 -56.49 61.27
N GLY A 62 -115.88 -55.97 60.85
CA GLY A 62 -116.31 -56.05 59.43
C GLY A 62 -115.68 -55.02 58.50
N ARG A 63 -115.44 -53.79 58.98
CA ARG A 63 -114.95 -52.67 58.14
C ARG A 63 -113.42 -52.67 57.93
N VAL A 64 -112.72 -53.34 58.84
CA VAL A 64 -111.26 -53.52 58.78
C VAL A 64 -110.87 -54.46 57.63
N GLN A 65 -111.72 -55.43 57.30
CA GLN A 65 -111.39 -56.44 56.29
C GLN A 65 -111.42 -55.88 54.85
N ASP A 66 -112.39 -55.00 54.52
CA ASP A 66 -112.45 -54.33 53.21
C ASP A 66 -111.30 -53.32 53.02
N THR A 67 -110.92 -52.62 54.09
CA THR A 67 -109.79 -51.68 54.09
C THR A 67 -108.46 -52.42 53.92
N ILE A 68 -108.31 -53.59 54.55
CA ILE A 68 -107.16 -54.48 54.38
C ILE A 68 -107.07 -55.01 52.95
N GLN A 69 -108.19 -55.33 52.30
CA GLN A 69 -108.19 -55.84 50.93
C GLN A 69 -107.76 -54.77 49.91
N ILE A 70 -108.19 -53.52 50.09
CA ILE A 70 -107.74 -52.37 49.27
C ILE A 70 -106.25 -52.12 49.50
N PHE A 71 -105.81 -52.13 50.76
CA PHE A 71 -104.39 -51.97 51.12
C PHE A 71 -103.53 -53.11 50.55
N LYS A 72 -104.06 -54.34 50.51
CA LYS A 72 -103.41 -55.50 49.91
C LYS A 72 -103.28 -55.38 48.39
N SER A 73 -104.29 -54.86 47.70
CA SER A 73 -104.19 -54.54 46.26
C SER A 73 -103.16 -53.44 45.95
N HIS A 74 -103.02 -52.45 46.84
CA HIS A 74 -101.97 -51.42 46.74
C HIS A 74 -100.57 -51.99 47.04
N MET A 75 -100.45 -52.91 48.00
CA MET A 75 -99.21 -53.60 48.30
C MET A 75 -98.79 -54.60 47.21
N GLU A 76 -99.73 -55.22 46.50
CA GLU A 76 -99.45 -56.13 45.37
C GLU A 76 -98.88 -55.39 44.14
N ASN A 77 -99.01 -54.06 44.08
CA ASN A 77 -98.33 -53.20 43.10
C ASN A 77 -96.95 -52.68 43.57
N SER A 78 -96.49 -53.03 44.77
CA SER A 78 -95.18 -52.61 45.31
C SER A 78 -94.00 -53.11 44.46
N SER A 79 -94.15 -54.24 43.77
CA SER A 79 -93.15 -54.76 42.84
C SER A 79 -93.07 -53.90 41.57
N THR A 80 -94.19 -53.36 41.09
CA THR A 80 -94.25 -52.45 39.94
C THR A 80 -93.53 -51.13 40.22
N TRP A 81 -93.80 -50.49 41.37
CA TRP A 81 -93.09 -49.28 41.80
C TRP A 81 -91.59 -49.52 42.01
N HIS A 82 -91.21 -50.69 42.54
CA HIS A 82 -89.80 -51.04 42.69
C HIS A 82 -89.10 -51.14 41.32
N VAL A 83 -89.73 -51.79 40.34
CA VAL A 83 -89.19 -51.90 38.98
C VAL A 83 -89.10 -50.53 38.30
N GLU A 84 -90.11 -49.66 38.45
CA GLU A 84 -90.08 -48.30 37.88
C GLU A 84 -89.01 -47.40 38.51
N ILE A 85 -88.82 -47.48 39.84
CA ILE A 85 -87.75 -46.75 40.54
C ILE A 85 -86.36 -47.27 40.11
N GLN A 86 -86.19 -48.58 39.95
CA GLN A 86 -84.94 -49.15 39.42
C GLN A 86 -84.69 -48.74 37.96
N MET A 87 -85.75 -48.64 37.15
CA MET A 87 -85.65 -48.19 35.76
C MET A 87 -85.31 -46.70 35.68
N LEU A 88 -85.91 -45.86 36.53
CA LEU A 88 -85.55 -44.46 36.68
C LEU A 88 -84.11 -44.29 37.17
N LYS A 89 -83.68 -45.11 38.14
CA LYS A 89 -82.29 -45.14 38.61
C LYS A 89 -81.32 -45.48 37.47
N CYS A 90 -81.63 -46.51 36.68
CA CYS A 90 -80.83 -46.85 35.50
C CYS A 90 -80.78 -45.71 34.46
N ARG A 91 -81.88 -44.97 34.27
CA ARG A 91 -81.90 -43.80 33.37
C ARG A 91 -81.07 -42.64 33.93
N VAL A 92 -81.15 -42.38 35.23
CA VAL A 92 -80.32 -41.37 35.91
C VAL A 92 -78.85 -41.76 35.86
N ASP A 93 -78.51 -43.02 36.07
CA ASP A 93 -77.13 -43.53 35.97
C ASP A 93 -76.61 -43.39 34.53
N ASN A 94 -77.42 -43.71 33.52
CA ASN A 94 -77.06 -43.50 32.11
C ASN A 94 -76.84 -42.02 31.77
N VAL A 95 -77.71 -41.12 32.24
CA VAL A 95 -77.53 -39.66 32.06
C VAL A 95 -76.27 -39.19 32.80
N SER A 96 -76.01 -39.69 34.00
CA SER A 96 -74.80 -39.40 34.77
C SER A 96 -73.54 -39.83 34.04
N SER A 97 -73.53 -41.04 33.45
CA SER A 97 -72.43 -41.51 32.60
C SER A 97 -72.26 -40.63 31.35
N GLN A 98 -73.34 -40.21 30.69
CA GLN A 98 -73.27 -39.30 29.55
C GLN A 98 -72.69 -37.92 29.95
N VAL A 99 -73.08 -37.38 31.11
CA VAL A 99 -72.54 -36.12 31.65
C VAL A 99 -71.05 -36.25 31.99
N GLN A 100 -70.62 -37.39 32.54
CA GLN A 100 -69.19 -37.65 32.79
C GLN A 100 -68.38 -37.72 31.49
N VAL A 101 -68.91 -38.39 30.45
CA VAL A 101 -68.27 -38.44 29.12
C VAL A 101 -68.21 -37.05 28.49
N LEU A 102 -69.28 -36.25 28.61
CA LEU A 102 -69.27 -34.85 28.14
C LEU A 102 -68.24 -34.00 28.91
N GLY A 103 -68.12 -34.22 30.22
CA GLY A 103 -67.11 -33.58 31.06
C GLY A 103 -65.69 -33.94 30.64
N ALA A 104 -65.43 -35.20 30.28
CA ALA A 104 -64.15 -35.64 29.72
C ALA A 104 -63.86 -34.96 28.38
N HIS A 105 -64.83 -34.94 27.45
CA HIS A 105 -64.67 -34.26 26.15
C HIS A 105 -64.42 -32.75 26.29
N LEU A 106 -65.08 -32.08 27.24
CA LEU A 106 -64.82 -30.67 27.54
C LEU A 106 -63.42 -30.46 28.15
N GLY A 107 -62.94 -31.42 28.94
CA GLY A 107 -61.56 -31.47 29.44
C GLY A 107 -60.55 -31.57 28.30
N ASP A 108 -60.76 -32.51 27.38
CA ASP A 108 -59.91 -32.69 26.19
C ASP A 108 -59.93 -31.44 25.30
N THR A 109 -61.13 -30.89 25.03
CA THR A 109 -61.28 -29.65 24.25
C THR A 109 -60.54 -28.48 24.90
N ARG A 110 -60.56 -28.38 26.23
CA ARG A 110 -59.81 -27.35 26.96
C ARG A 110 -58.30 -27.55 26.82
N ALA A 111 -57.82 -28.79 26.85
CA ALA A 111 -56.41 -29.10 26.62
C ALA A 111 -55.99 -28.74 25.19
N ASP A 112 -56.81 -29.07 24.19
CA ASP A 112 -56.58 -28.70 22.79
C ASP A 112 -56.52 -27.18 22.59
N ILE A 113 -57.43 -26.42 23.23
CA ILE A 113 -57.40 -24.94 23.19
C ILE A 113 -56.11 -24.39 23.80
N GLN A 114 -55.61 -24.97 24.91
CA GLN A 114 -54.34 -24.54 25.48
C GLN A 114 -53.15 -24.87 24.58
N MET A 115 -53.17 -26.03 23.91
CA MET A 115 -52.14 -26.41 22.95
C MET A 115 -52.13 -25.47 21.73
N VAL A 116 -53.29 -25.14 21.18
CA VAL A 116 -53.42 -24.15 20.08
C VAL A 116 -52.96 -22.77 20.52
N LYS A 117 -53.28 -22.36 21.76
CA LYS A 117 -52.80 -21.09 22.33
C LYS A 117 -51.27 -21.06 22.45
N GLY A 118 -50.65 -22.16 22.88
CA GLY A 118 -49.19 -22.32 22.90
C GLY A 118 -48.58 -22.20 21.51
N ALA A 119 -49.13 -22.92 20.53
CA ALA A 119 -48.68 -22.85 19.14
C ALA A 119 -48.85 -21.43 18.53
N LEU A 120 -49.91 -20.70 18.90
CA LEU A 120 -50.12 -19.32 18.44
C LEU A 120 -49.10 -18.35 19.06
N GLN A 121 -48.71 -18.56 20.31
CA GLN A 121 -47.63 -17.81 20.95
C GLN A 121 -46.28 -18.08 20.28
N GLU A 122 -45.98 -19.35 19.97
CA GLU A 122 -44.77 -19.70 19.21
C GLU A 122 -44.77 -19.09 17.80
N ALA A 123 -45.90 -19.11 17.10
CA ALA A 123 -46.05 -18.47 15.79
C ALA A 123 -45.84 -16.95 15.87
N SER A 124 -46.31 -16.29 16.93
CA SER A 124 -46.09 -14.85 17.14
C SER A 124 -44.60 -14.53 17.42
N ALA A 125 -43.90 -15.40 18.17
CA ALA A 125 -42.46 -15.28 18.39
C ALA A 125 -41.67 -15.49 17.09
N LEU A 126 -42.08 -16.45 16.26
CA LEU A 126 -41.49 -16.70 14.95
C LEU A 126 -41.70 -15.52 13.98
N SER A 127 -42.87 -14.88 14.03
CA SER A 127 -43.17 -13.66 13.27
C SER A 127 -42.24 -12.51 13.68
N LEU A 128 -41.98 -12.33 14.98
CA LEU A 128 -41.09 -11.29 15.47
C LEU A 128 -39.63 -11.54 15.06
N GLN A 129 -39.19 -12.81 15.10
CA GLN A 129 -37.88 -13.21 14.58
C GLN A 129 -37.75 -12.98 13.07
N THR A 130 -38.81 -13.28 12.31
CA THR A 130 -38.86 -13.03 10.86
C THR A 130 -38.78 -11.53 10.55
N GLN A 131 -39.44 -10.69 11.34
CA GLN A 131 -39.35 -9.23 11.21
C GLN A 131 -37.96 -8.70 11.55
N MET A 132 -37.31 -9.22 12.60
CA MET A 132 -35.92 -8.86 12.93
C MET A 132 -34.94 -9.28 11.82
N LEU A 133 -35.12 -10.47 11.26
CA LEU A 133 -34.35 -10.93 10.10
C LEU A 133 -34.57 -10.04 8.88
N GLY A 134 -35.82 -9.60 8.63
CA GLY A 134 -36.15 -8.65 7.57
C GLY A 134 -35.41 -7.31 7.73
N ASN A 135 -35.44 -6.72 8.91
CA ASN A 135 -34.73 -5.47 9.20
C ASN A 135 -33.20 -5.63 9.07
N SER A 136 -32.66 -6.77 9.51
CA SER A 136 -31.23 -7.07 9.40
C SER A 136 -30.81 -7.26 7.93
N LEU A 137 -31.66 -7.91 7.12
CA LEU A 137 -31.45 -8.07 5.69
C LEU A 137 -31.53 -6.73 4.93
N GLU A 138 -32.43 -5.85 5.33
CA GLU A 138 -32.54 -4.49 4.77
C GLU A 138 -31.29 -3.65 5.10
N GLY A 139 -30.80 -3.75 6.34
CA GLY A 139 -29.52 -3.15 6.75
C GLY A 139 -28.33 -3.68 5.94
N ALA A 140 -28.23 -5.00 5.77
CA ALA A 140 -27.18 -5.62 4.95
C ALA A 140 -27.27 -5.18 3.48
N ASN A 141 -28.47 -5.04 2.93
CA ASN A 141 -28.68 -4.56 1.57
C ASN A 141 -28.23 -3.09 1.40
N ALA A 142 -28.50 -2.23 2.39
CA ALA A 142 -28.02 -0.85 2.39
C ALA A 142 -26.48 -0.76 2.43
N GLU A 143 -25.83 -1.60 3.23
CA GLU A 143 -24.36 -1.71 3.25
C GLU A 143 -23.79 -2.20 1.92
N ILE A 144 -24.42 -3.19 1.29
CA ILE A 144 -24.02 -3.68 -0.04
C ILE A 144 -24.11 -2.55 -1.08
N GLN A 145 -25.16 -1.74 -1.07
CA GLN A 145 -25.28 -0.61 -2.00
C GLN A 145 -24.21 0.46 -1.75
N LYS A 146 -23.88 0.73 -0.47
CA LYS A 146 -22.79 1.64 -0.12
C LYS A 146 -21.44 1.13 -0.63
N LEU A 147 -21.13 -0.16 -0.38
CA LEU A 147 -19.91 -0.79 -0.86
C LEU A 147 -19.81 -0.79 -2.39
N LYS A 148 -20.93 -0.97 -3.09
CA LYS A 148 -20.99 -0.85 -4.55
C LYS A 148 -20.63 0.57 -5.02
N GLY A 149 -21.19 1.60 -4.39
CA GLY A 149 -20.85 2.99 -4.70
C GLY A 149 -19.38 3.33 -4.42
N ASP A 150 -18.81 2.78 -3.35
CA ASP A 150 -17.39 2.95 -3.03
C ASP A 150 -16.48 2.21 -4.03
N LEU A 151 -16.90 1.03 -4.51
CA LEU A 151 -16.20 0.28 -5.57
C LEU A 151 -16.20 1.03 -6.90
N GLU A 152 -17.32 1.67 -7.27
CA GLU A 152 -17.42 2.49 -8.48
C GLU A 152 -16.46 3.70 -8.41
N LYS A 153 -16.38 4.37 -7.26
CA LYS A 153 -15.41 5.46 -7.03
C LYS A 153 -13.96 5.00 -7.10
N ALA A 154 -13.65 3.84 -6.50
CA ALA A 154 -12.31 3.26 -6.57
C ALA A 154 -11.92 2.90 -8.02
N THR A 155 -12.87 2.39 -8.80
CA THR A 155 -12.67 2.08 -10.23
C THR A 155 -12.41 3.35 -11.04
N ALA A 156 -13.16 4.44 -10.79
CA ALA A 156 -12.94 5.73 -11.43
C ALA A 156 -11.56 6.33 -11.10
N LEU A 157 -11.14 6.25 -9.82
CA LEU A 157 -9.81 6.71 -9.39
C LEU A 157 -8.68 5.89 -10.02
N THR A 158 -8.90 4.58 -10.19
CA THR A 158 -7.96 3.69 -10.90
C THR A 158 -7.80 4.12 -12.36
N PHE A 159 -8.90 4.43 -13.05
CA PHE A 159 -8.85 4.91 -14.43
C PHE A 159 -8.11 6.25 -14.56
N GLN A 160 -8.38 7.20 -13.66
CA GLN A 160 -7.66 8.48 -13.62
C GLN A 160 -6.16 8.30 -13.36
N THR A 161 -5.79 7.38 -12.47
CA THR A 161 -4.39 7.06 -12.18
C THR A 161 -3.71 6.46 -13.40
N GLN A 162 -4.40 5.56 -14.12
CA GLN A 162 -3.87 4.93 -15.32
C GLN A 162 -3.69 5.93 -16.46
N ASP A 163 -4.63 6.88 -16.63
CA ASP A 163 -4.54 7.95 -17.64
C ASP A 163 -3.40 8.93 -17.31
N PHE A 164 -3.25 9.31 -16.05
CA PHE A 164 -2.11 10.12 -15.58
C PHE A 164 -0.76 9.43 -15.83
N LEU A 165 -0.65 8.14 -15.49
CA LEU A 165 0.57 7.36 -15.72
C LEU A 165 0.88 7.23 -17.21
N LYS A 166 -0.15 7.08 -18.06
CA LYS A 166 0.01 7.05 -19.52
C LYS A 166 0.52 8.38 -20.05
N SER A 167 -0.12 9.49 -19.68
CA SER A 167 0.31 10.84 -20.07
C SER A 167 1.74 11.15 -19.60
N SER A 168 2.07 10.79 -18.36
CA SER A 168 3.42 10.96 -17.82
C SER A 168 4.44 10.12 -18.57
N SER A 169 4.12 8.87 -18.91
CA SER A 169 5.01 7.99 -19.69
C SER A 169 5.24 8.51 -21.11
N GLU A 170 4.19 9.02 -21.76
CA GLU A 170 4.28 9.64 -23.09
C GLU A 170 5.17 10.89 -23.05
N ASN A 171 5.02 11.74 -22.03
CA ASN A 171 5.86 12.94 -21.87
C ASN A 171 7.34 12.57 -21.64
N THR A 172 7.62 11.60 -20.76
CA THR A 172 8.99 11.11 -20.54
C THR A 172 9.59 10.49 -21.80
N SER A 173 8.78 9.80 -22.62
CA SER A 173 9.23 9.24 -23.91
C SER A 173 9.63 10.34 -24.89
N VAL A 174 8.87 11.44 -24.96
CA VAL A 174 9.18 12.60 -25.80
C VAL A 174 10.47 13.30 -25.34
N GLU A 175 10.66 13.48 -24.03
CA GLU A 175 11.90 14.04 -23.48
C GLU A 175 13.13 13.17 -23.77
N LEU A 176 13.02 11.85 -23.60
CA LEU A 176 14.07 10.89 -23.95
C LEU A 176 14.40 10.91 -25.45
N TYR A 177 13.38 11.05 -26.30
CA TYR A 177 13.58 11.18 -27.75
C TYR A 177 14.34 12.46 -28.10
N MET A 178 14.00 13.61 -27.48
CA MET A 178 14.73 14.87 -27.67
C MET A 178 16.18 14.78 -27.17
N LEU A 179 16.42 14.16 -26.02
CA LEU A 179 17.76 13.91 -25.49
C LEU A 179 18.57 13.01 -26.43
N SER A 180 17.98 11.93 -26.95
CA SER A 180 18.64 11.03 -27.90
C SER A 180 19.07 11.76 -29.18
N ARG A 181 18.20 12.61 -29.73
CA ARG A 181 18.51 13.45 -30.90
C ARG A 181 19.63 14.45 -30.60
N GLY A 182 19.61 15.07 -29.42
CA GLY A 182 20.69 15.95 -28.96
C GLY A 182 22.02 15.21 -28.86
N LEU A 183 22.02 13.99 -28.30
CA LEU A 183 23.22 13.16 -28.18
C LEU A 183 23.78 12.76 -29.55
N GLU A 184 22.91 12.46 -30.51
CA GLU A 184 23.29 12.11 -31.88
C GLU A 184 23.95 13.31 -32.61
N SER A 185 23.43 14.52 -32.39
CA SER A 185 24.03 15.78 -32.87
C SER A 185 25.42 16.00 -32.29
N VAL A 186 25.58 15.86 -30.98
CA VAL A 186 26.88 16.00 -30.31
C VAL A 186 27.87 14.94 -30.82
N ASN A 187 27.42 13.70 -31.03
CA ASN A 187 28.26 12.65 -31.57
C ASN A 187 28.72 12.93 -33.01
N THR A 188 27.88 13.57 -33.82
CA THR A 188 28.27 14.01 -35.17
C THR A 188 29.28 15.15 -35.13
N GLU A 189 29.12 16.12 -34.23
CA GLU A 189 30.12 17.17 -34.00
C GLU A 189 31.47 16.61 -33.55
N ILE A 190 31.48 15.65 -32.61
CA ILE A 190 32.70 14.97 -32.16
C ILE A 190 33.39 14.26 -33.33
N ARG A 191 32.64 13.60 -34.21
CA ARG A 191 33.21 12.98 -35.42
C ARG A 191 33.84 14.00 -36.35
N MET A 192 33.21 15.16 -36.56
CA MET A 192 33.78 16.25 -37.36
C MET A 192 35.05 16.81 -36.74
N LEU A 193 35.06 17.04 -35.42
CA LEU A 193 36.25 17.48 -34.70
C LEU A 193 37.39 16.46 -34.78
N LYS A 194 37.08 15.16 -34.66
CA LYS A 194 38.06 14.09 -34.82
C LYS A 194 38.68 14.09 -36.23
N ALA A 195 37.86 14.22 -37.27
CA ALA A 195 38.34 14.31 -38.65
C ALA A 195 39.21 15.57 -38.87
N GLY A 196 38.81 16.70 -38.28
CA GLY A 196 39.62 17.93 -38.28
C GLY A 196 40.98 17.75 -37.61
N LEU A 197 41.02 17.06 -36.47
CA LEU A 197 42.26 16.76 -35.75
C LEU A 197 43.17 15.80 -36.54
N GLU A 198 42.61 14.79 -37.18
CA GLU A 198 43.35 13.88 -38.05
C GLU A 198 43.98 14.64 -39.24
N MET A 199 43.23 15.53 -39.90
CA MET A 199 43.78 16.40 -40.95
C MET A 199 44.90 17.30 -40.42
N ALA A 200 44.71 17.97 -39.29
CA ALA A 200 45.75 18.81 -38.70
C ALA A 200 47.01 18.00 -38.37
N ASN A 201 46.87 16.77 -37.89
CA ASN A 201 47.99 15.88 -37.61
C ASN A 201 48.72 15.45 -38.90
N THR A 202 47.99 15.17 -40.00
CA THR A 202 48.62 14.90 -41.30
C THR A 202 49.39 16.10 -41.83
N GLN A 203 48.84 17.31 -41.71
CA GLN A 203 49.53 18.56 -42.08
C GLN A 203 50.79 18.79 -41.23
N ALA A 204 50.73 18.53 -39.92
CA ALA A 204 51.89 18.61 -39.04
C ALA A 204 52.99 17.60 -39.44
N SER A 205 52.61 16.37 -39.82
CA SER A 205 53.55 15.35 -40.32
C SER A 205 54.21 15.77 -41.65
N LEU A 206 53.44 16.34 -42.57
CA LEU A 206 53.94 16.92 -43.83
C LEU A 206 54.90 18.08 -43.58
N ALA A 207 54.56 19.00 -42.67
CA ALA A 207 55.43 20.10 -42.27
C ALA A 207 56.73 19.59 -41.65
N ASN A 208 56.66 18.57 -40.78
CA ASN A 208 57.83 17.94 -40.17
C ASN A 208 58.73 17.23 -41.21
N SER A 209 58.12 16.59 -42.21
CA SER A 209 58.87 15.99 -43.34
C SER A 209 59.57 17.05 -44.18
N SER A 210 58.89 18.18 -44.42
CA SER A 210 59.46 19.34 -45.12
C SER A 210 60.63 19.95 -44.34
N LEU A 211 60.51 20.07 -43.01
CA LEU A 211 61.60 20.51 -42.13
C LEU A 211 62.79 19.55 -42.15
N LYS A 212 62.56 18.22 -42.16
CA LYS A 212 63.64 17.23 -42.29
C LYS A 212 64.39 17.39 -43.61
N ASN A 213 63.67 17.60 -44.73
CA ASN A 213 64.30 17.86 -46.02
C ASN A 213 65.10 19.15 -46.02
N ALA A 214 64.54 20.25 -45.50
CA ALA A 214 65.27 21.52 -45.36
C ALA A 214 66.53 21.35 -44.50
N ASN A 215 66.46 20.57 -43.42
CA ASN A 215 67.62 20.29 -42.57
C ASN A 215 68.68 19.42 -43.29
N ALA A 216 68.25 18.48 -44.14
CA ALA A 216 69.16 17.72 -44.99
C ALA A 216 69.88 18.63 -46.00
N GLU A 217 69.15 19.53 -46.65
CA GLU A 217 69.71 20.54 -47.57
C GLU A 217 70.71 21.47 -46.85
N ILE A 218 70.38 21.95 -45.64
CA ILE A 218 71.30 22.74 -44.82
C ILE A 218 72.59 21.98 -44.52
N ASN A 219 72.50 20.68 -44.21
CA ASN A 219 73.68 19.85 -43.94
C ASN A 219 74.52 19.65 -45.21
N THR A 220 73.89 19.45 -46.38
CA THR A 220 74.61 19.41 -47.67
C THR A 220 75.32 20.73 -47.95
N LEU A 221 74.65 21.87 -47.74
CA LEU A 221 75.27 23.19 -47.88
C LEU A 221 76.43 23.41 -46.90
N ARG A 222 76.33 22.89 -45.67
CA ARG A 222 77.43 22.92 -44.70
C ARG A 222 78.62 22.10 -45.20
N GLY A 223 78.39 20.91 -45.76
CA GLY A 223 79.46 20.12 -46.39
C GLY A 223 80.14 20.83 -47.56
N HIS A 224 79.38 21.57 -48.39
CA HIS A 224 79.96 22.42 -49.42
C HIS A 224 80.82 23.55 -48.82
N LEU A 225 80.39 24.16 -47.71
CA LEU A 225 81.17 25.18 -47.00
C LEU A 225 82.48 24.62 -46.44
N ASP A 226 82.46 23.40 -45.91
CA ASP A 226 83.67 22.70 -45.44
C ASP A 226 84.63 22.43 -46.61
N SER A 227 84.11 22.05 -47.78
CA SER A 227 84.92 21.91 -49.01
C SER A 227 85.53 23.24 -49.48
N VAL A 228 84.83 24.37 -49.31
CA VAL A 228 85.38 25.71 -49.56
C VAL A 228 86.49 26.06 -48.56
N ASN A 229 86.38 25.62 -47.30
CA ASN A 229 87.44 25.79 -46.30
C ASN A 229 88.69 24.94 -46.65
N ASP A 230 88.52 23.73 -47.19
CA ASP A 230 89.62 22.92 -47.72
C ASP A 230 90.27 23.58 -48.94
N LEU A 231 89.49 24.13 -49.88
CA LEU A 231 90.00 24.88 -51.02
C LEU A 231 90.76 26.16 -50.61
N ARG A 232 90.31 26.82 -49.53
CA ARG A 232 91.03 27.94 -48.91
C ARG A 232 92.37 27.49 -48.33
N THR A 233 92.39 26.33 -47.66
CA THR A 233 93.61 25.72 -47.12
C THR A 233 94.59 25.33 -48.23
N GLN A 234 94.09 24.71 -49.32
CA GLN A 234 94.88 24.40 -50.52
C GLN A 234 95.43 25.67 -51.20
N ASN A 235 94.65 26.74 -51.28
CA ASN A 235 95.14 28.05 -51.77
C ASN A 235 96.24 28.63 -50.88
N GLN A 236 96.18 28.40 -49.57
CA GLN A 236 97.22 28.81 -48.63
C GLN A 236 98.53 28.03 -48.84
N ILE A 237 98.44 26.73 -49.15
CA ILE A 237 99.57 25.86 -49.51
C ILE A 237 100.18 26.23 -50.87
N LEU A 238 99.34 26.61 -51.84
CA LEU A 238 99.81 27.14 -53.13
C LEU A 238 100.54 28.48 -52.95
N ARG A 239 100.07 29.34 -52.03
CA ARG A 239 100.71 30.62 -51.72
C ARG A 239 102.09 30.44 -51.07
N SER A 240 102.24 29.49 -50.15
CA SER A 240 103.55 29.15 -49.56
C SER A 240 104.49 28.46 -50.56
N SER A 241 103.97 27.66 -51.49
CA SER A 241 104.76 27.10 -52.60
C SER A 241 105.22 28.18 -53.60
N LEU A 242 104.40 29.21 -53.84
CA LEU A 242 104.77 30.36 -54.67
C LEU A 242 105.87 31.21 -54.03
N GLU A 243 105.82 31.40 -52.70
CA GLU A 243 106.90 32.03 -51.93
C GLU A 243 108.22 31.23 -51.99
N GLY A 244 108.13 29.89 -51.98
CA GLY A 244 109.28 28.99 -52.20
C GLY A 244 109.90 29.10 -53.59
N ALA A 245 109.08 29.13 -54.64
CA ALA A 245 109.55 29.31 -56.02
C ALA A 245 110.20 30.70 -56.25
N GLN A 246 109.79 31.71 -55.50
CA GLN A 246 110.37 33.05 -55.53
C GLN A 246 111.74 33.12 -54.85
N ALA A 247 111.99 32.29 -53.83
CA ALA A 247 113.30 32.11 -53.19
C ALA A 247 114.30 31.36 -54.09
N ASP A 248 113.85 30.37 -54.85
CA ASP A 248 114.69 29.62 -55.80
C ASP A 248 115.06 30.45 -57.04
N MET A 249 114.18 31.35 -57.51
CA MET A 249 114.51 32.35 -58.52
C MET A 249 115.57 33.38 -58.04
N GLN A 250 115.63 33.69 -56.74
CA GLN A 250 116.71 34.54 -56.20
C GLN A 250 118.05 33.81 -56.10
N ARG A 251 118.07 32.49 -55.87
CA ARG A 251 119.29 31.67 -55.94
C ARG A 251 119.84 31.55 -57.37
N LEU A 252 118.98 31.38 -58.37
CA LEU A 252 119.37 31.33 -59.79
C LEU A 252 119.87 32.68 -60.33
N ARG A 253 119.50 33.80 -59.70
CA ARG A 253 120.01 35.14 -60.02
C ARG A 253 121.38 35.43 -59.38
N GLY A 254 121.76 34.70 -58.34
CA GLY A 254 123.10 34.77 -57.71
C GLY A 254 124.17 33.91 -58.41
N SER A 255 123.76 32.90 -59.19
CA SER A 255 124.68 31.99 -59.89
C SER A 255 124.96 32.38 -61.36
N LEU A 256 124.46 33.53 -61.82
CA LEU A 256 124.70 34.02 -63.19
C LEU A 256 125.15 35.50 -63.21
N GLN A 257 126.12 35.85 -62.36
CA GLN A 257 126.82 37.13 -62.43
C GLN A 257 128.26 37.00 -61.93
N ASN A 258 129.10 36.30 -62.71
CA ASN A 258 130.51 36.65 -63.02
C ASN A 258 131.20 35.53 -63.80
N ALA A 259 130.86 35.41 -65.08
CA ALA A 259 131.69 34.78 -66.10
C ALA A 259 131.70 35.71 -67.33
N ASN A 260 132.48 36.78 -67.20
CA ASN A 260 133.14 37.55 -68.25
C ASN A 260 134.34 38.15 -67.50
N THR A 261 135.59 37.87 -67.82
CA THR A 261 136.17 38.22 -69.11
C THR A 261 137.52 37.49 -69.22
N LEU A 262 137.65 36.60 -70.20
CA LEU A 262 138.93 36.45 -70.89
C LEU A 262 139.09 37.73 -71.71
N ASN A 263 140.17 38.48 -71.50
CA ASN A 263 141.01 39.03 -72.58
C ASN A 263 141.86 40.22 -72.10
N SER A 264 143.13 39.96 -71.87
CA SER A 264 144.23 40.68 -72.52
C SER A 264 145.49 39.89 -72.17
N GLN A 265 146.04 39.13 -73.13
CA GLN A 265 147.17 39.59 -73.93
C GLN A 265 148.40 39.86 -73.04
N THR A 266 149.58 39.29 -73.25
CA THR A 266 150.20 38.86 -74.50
C THR A 266 151.65 38.52 -74.17
N GLN A 267 152.20 37.58 -74.93
CA GLN A 267 153.63 37.30 -75.17
C GLN A 267 154.44 36.71 -74.00
N THR A 268 155.02 35.51 -74.12
CA THR A 268 156.03 35.03 -75.09
C THR A 268 157.38 35.74 -74.89
N LEU A 269 158.39 34.92 -74.58
CA LEU A 269 159.84 35.17 -74.66
C LEU A 269 160.46 35.86 -73.43
N LEU A 270 161.56 35.40 -72.84
CA LEU A 270 162.38 34.20 -72.96
C LEU A 270 163.48 34.32 -71.89
N LYS A 271 163.81 33.18 -71.27
CA LYS A 271 165.18 32.73 -70.94
C LYS A 271 165.95 33.40 -69.77
N GLY A 272 166.05 32.64 -68.68
CA GLY A 272 167.31 31.97 -68.33
C GLY A 272 168.23 32.64 -67.31
N SER A 273 168.18 32.14 -66.08
CA SER A 273 169.33 31.67 -65.27
C SER A 273 168.73 31.14 -63.96
N LEU A 274 168.77 29.82 -63.70
CA LEU A 274 169.70 29.21 -62.73
C LEU A 274 169.70 30.01 -61.41
N ASP A 275 169.06 29.53 -60.34
CA ASP A 275 169.61 28.42 -59.55
C ASP A 275 168.55 27.58 -58.79
N ASN A 276 168.74 26.25 -58.84
CA ASN A 276 168.72 25.31 -57.69
C ASN A 276 167.42 25.23 -56.85
N THR A 277 166.74 24.10 -56.61
CA THR A 277 167.23 22.73 -56.40
C THR A 277 166.03 21.78 -56.30
N ARG A 278 166.14 20.60 -56.94
CA ARG A 278 165.69 19.29 -56.44
C ARG A 278 164.21 18.89 -56.52
N ALA A 279 163.80 18.48 -57.71
CA ALA A 279 162.89 17.33 -57.89
C ALA A 279 163.27 16.60 -59.18
N GLU A 280 163.74 15.36 -59.05
CA GLU A 280 163.92 14.47 -60.20
C GLU A 280 164.05 13.02 -59.71
N ILE A 281 163.63 12.08 -60.58
CA ILE A 281 163.90 10.64 -60.58
C ILE A 281 162.83 9.74 -59.91
N LEU A 282 162.19 8.73 -60.52
CA LEU A 282 162.03 8.17 -61.90
C LEU A 282 161.31 6.78 -61.76
N ILE A 283 161.02 6.12 -62.91
CA ILE A 283 160.91 4.65 -63.17
C ILE A 283 159.49 4.05 -63.07
N LEU A 284 158.75 3.84 -64.18
CA LEU A 284 158.87 2.80 -65.24
C LEU A 284 158.38 1.38 -64.87
N ARG A 285 157.31 0.98 -65.57
CA ARG A 285 157.26 -0.24 -66.42
C ARG A 285 157.22 -1.61 -65.69
N GLY A 286 156.02 -2.01 -65.27
CA GLY A 286 155.71 -3.34 -64.74
C GLY A 286 154.37 -3.91 -65.24
N HIS A 287 154.00 -3.62 -66.49
CA HIS A 287 152.83 -4.23 -67.13
C HIS A 287 153.28 -5.36 -68.05
N LEU A 288 153.03 -6.62 -67.65
CA LEU A 288 152.52 -7.74 -68.45
C LEU A 288 152.92 -9.08 -67.83
N GLU A 289 151.99 -9.71 -67.11
CA GLU A 289 151.74 -11.17 -67.17
C GLU A 289 150.52 -11.52 -66.29
N MET A 290 149.35 -11.07 -66.76
CA MET A 290 148.03 -11.31 -66.18
C MET A 290 147.25 -12.14 -67.22
N ALA A 291 147.29 -13.48 -67.12
CA ALA A 291 146.51 -14.37 -68.01
C ALA A 291 146.33 -15.82 -67.46
N GLY A 292 146.27 -16.01 -66.14
CA GLY A 292 146.12 -17.34 -65.52
C GLY A 292 144.92 -17.54 -64.61
N ASN A 293 144.26 -16.47 -64.13
CA ASN A 293 143.40 -16.56 -62.94
C ASN A 293 141.88 -16.61 -63.19
N GLU A 294 141.39 -16.56 -64.43
CA GLU A 294 139.94 -16.45 -64.71
C GLU A 294 139.16 -17.77 -64.71
N MET A 295 139.82 -18.94 -64.71
CA MET A 295 139.11 -20.24 -64.87
C MET A 295 138.58 -20.85 -63.55
N HIS A 296 139.01 -20.36 -62.38
CA HIS A 296 138.59 -20.90 -61.08
C HIS A 296 137.39 -20.18 -60.45
N LEU A 297 137.00 -18.98 -60.93
CA LEU A 297 135.89 -18.19 -60.39
C LEU A 297 134.50 -18.71 -60.82
N LEU A 298 134.36 -19.23 -62.04
CA LEU A 298 133.08 -19.68 -62.61
C LEU A 298 132.44 -20.90 -61.91
N LYS A 299 133.20 -21.69 -61.17
CA LYS A 299 132.66 -22.85 -60.42
C LYS A 299 131.90 -22.42 -59.16
N GLY A 300 132.35 -21.36 -58.49
CA GLY A 300 131.69 -20.83 -57.28
C GLY A 300 130.34 -20.19 -57.57
N ASP A 301 130.20 -19.59 -58.76
CA ASP A 301 128.96 -18.90 -59.15
C ASP A 301 127.80 -19.90 -59.39
N LEU A 302 128.09 -21.11 -59.88
CA LEU A 302 127.06 -22.11 -60.20
C LEU A 302 126.44 -22.77 -58.94
N GLU A 303 127.24 -22.99 -57.90
CA GLU A 303 126.75 -23.48 -56.60
C GLU A 303 125.88 -22.42 -55.88
N THR A 304 126.20 -21.13 -56.08
CA THR A 304 125.42 -20.01 -55.53
C THR A 304 124.04 -19.90 -56.18
N VAL A 305 123.93 -20.09 -57.51
CA VAL A 305 122.63 -20.06 -58.21
C VAL A 305 121.71 -21.21 -57.79
N THR A 306 122.28 -22.38 -57.49
CA THR A 306 121.51 -23.55 -57.06
C THR A 306 120.87 -23.33 -55.67
N THR A 307 121.62 -22.73 -54.74
CA THR A 307 121.11 -22.41 -53.39
C THR A 307 120.06 -21.29 -53.41
N GLN A 308 120.22 -20.27 -54.25
CA GLN A 308 119.21 -19.20 -54.42
C GLN A 308 117.90 -19.72 -55.01
N THR A 309 117.94 -20.71 -55.91
CA THR A 309 116.74 -21.31 -56.51
C THR A 309 115.94 -22.13 -55.50
N GLN A 310 116.61 -22.89 -54.63
CA GLN A 310 115.95 -23.62 -53.54
C GLN A 310 115.32 -22.66 -52.51
N LEU A 311 115.99 -21.54 -52.21
CA LEU A 311 115.45 -20.51 -51.33
C LEU A 311 114.18 -19.88 -51.93
N ALA A 312 114.19 -19.53 -53.22
CA ALA A 312 113.04 -18.98 -53.92
C ALA A 312 111.83 -19.93 -53.94
N ASN A 313 112.07 -21.24 -54.08
CA ASN A 313 111.00 -22.24 -54.00
C ASN A 313 110.37 -22.31 -52.59
N GLY A 314 111.19 -22.21 -51.54
CA GLY A 314 110.70 -22.09 -50.16
C GLY A 314 109.87 -20.84 -49.93
N HIS A 315 110.25 -19.70 -50.52
CA HIS A 315 109.46 -18.46 -50.47
C HIS A 315 108.11 -18.57 -51.19
N LEU A 316 108.05 -19.29 -52.31
CA LEU A 316 106.79 -19.54 -53.04
C LEU A 316 105.85 -20.44 -52.24
N GLU A 317 106.35 -21.51 -51.63
CA GLU A 317 105.56 -22.37 -50.75
C GLU A 317 105.04 -21.60 -49.52
N GLN A 318 105.86 -20.71 -48.94
CA GLN A 318 105.42 -19.82 -47.87
C GLN A 318 104.32 -18.84 -48.32
N THR A 319 104.41 -18.32 -49.54
CA THR A 319 103.41 -17.40 -50.11
C THR A 319 102.09 -18.12 -50.36
N ASP A 320 102.12 -19.36 -50.85
CA ASP A 320 100.91 -20.16 -51.05
C ASP A 320 100.21 -20.47 -49.72
N ALA A 321 100.98 -20.81 -48.68
CA ALA A 321 100.46 -21.00 -47.32
C ALA A 321 99.78 -19.72 -46.78
N GLN A 322 100.36 -18.55 -47.01
CA GLN A 322 99.76 -17.26 -46.61
C GLN A 322 98.46 -16.96 -47.36
N ILE A 323 98.37 -17.28 -48.66
CA ILE A 323 97.15 -17.10 -49.46
C ILE A 323 96.01 -17.99 -48.94
N GLN A 324 96.30 -19.23 -48.54
CA GLN A 324 95.29 -20.12 -47.96
C GLN A 324 94.76 -19.60 -46.62
N VAL A 325 95.62 -19.02 -45.77
CA VAL A 325 95.20 -18.38 -44.51
C VAL A 325 94.30 -17.18 -44.77
N LEU A 326 94.67 -16.29 -45.68
CA LEU A 326 93.84 -15.12 -46.05
C LEU A 326 92.48 -15.54 -46.63
N LYS A 327 92.43 -16.65 -47.37
CA LYS A 327 91.17 -17.20 -47.89
C LYS A 327 90.25 -17.69 -46.77
N ALA A 328 90.80 -18.36 -45.76
CA ALA A 328 90.05 -18.78 -44.57
C ALA A 328 89.56 -17.57 -43.74
N GLU A 329 90.39 -16.52 -43.61
CA GLU A 329 89.99 -15.28 -42.94
C GLU A 329 88.85 -14.56 -43.69
N LEU A 330 88.85 -14.60 -45.03
CA LEU A 330 87.77 -14.02 -45.85
C LEU A 330 86.45 -14.80 -45.70
N GLU A 331 86.48 -16.13 -45.62
CA GLU A 331 85.28 -16.94 -45.33
C GLU A 331 84.73 -16.65 -43.92
N ASN A 332 85.60 -16.45 -42.93
CA ASN A 332 85.19 -16.01 -41.59
C ASN A 332 84.55 -14.61 -41.61
N ALA A 333 85.11 -13.66 -42.39
CA ALA A 333 84.52 -12.33 -42.55
C ALA A 333 83.13 -12.36 -43.20
N ASN A 334 82.92 -13.24 -44.19
CA ASN A 334 81.61 -13.45 -44.82
C ASN A 334 80.58 -14.06 -43.84
N THR A 335 81.03 -14.97 -42.98
CA THR A 335 80.21 -15.54 -41.91
C THR A 335 79.81 -14.48 -40.90
N LEU A 336 80.74 -13.61 -40.49
CA LEU A 336 80.48 -12.49 -39.59
C LEU A 336 79.48 -11.49 -40.20
N ASN A 337 79.60 -11.17 -41.50
CA ASN A 337 78.65 -10.30 -42.18
C ASN A 337 77.23 -10.89 -42.18
N SER A 338 77.10 -12.20 -42.37
CA SER A 338 75.80 -12.89 -42.30
C SER A 338 75.19 -12.81 -40.89
N GLN A 339 76.01 -12.95 -39.84
CA GLN A 339 75.57 -12.77 -38.46
C GLN A 339 75.10 -11.33 -38.17
N ILE A 340 75.81 -10.32 -38.69
CA ILE A 340 75.42 -8.91 -38.56
C ILE A 340 74.04 -8.65 -39.21
N GLN A 341 73.78 -9.25 -40.37
CA GLN A 341 72.47 -9.12 -41.04
C GLN A 341 71.33 -9.72 -40.20
N ILE A 342 71.56 -10.88 -39.58
CA ILE A 342 70.60 -11.51 -38.66
C ILE A 342 70.35 -10.61 -37.45
N LEU A 343 71.42 -10.07 -36.85
CA LEU A 343 71.32 -9.17 -35.70
C LEU A 343 70.55 -7.88 -36.04
N ASN A 344 70.75 -7.33 -37.23
CA ASN A 344 69.99 -6.18 -37.71
C ASN A 344 68.50 -6.51 -37.90
N GLY A 345 68.18 -7.71 -38.39
CA GLY A 345 66.80 -8.21 -38.46
C GLY A 345 66.15 -8.34 -37.08
N GLN A 346 66.89 -8.88 -36.11
CA GLN A 346 66.44 -8.98 -34.71
C GLN A 346 66.25 -7.60 -34.07
N LEU A 347 67.18 -6.67 -34.30
CA LEU A 347 67.09 -5.30 -33.79
C LEU A 347 65.88 -4.56 -34.38
N LYS A 348 65.59 -4.78 -35.67
CA LYS A 348 64.39 -4.23 -36.33
C LYS A 348 63.11 -4.79 -35.71
N THR A 349 63.08 -6.09 -35.43
CA THR A 349 61.95 -6.77 -34.79
C THR A 349 61.73 -6.25 -33.36
N ALA A 350 62.80 -6.17 -32.56
CA ALA A 350 62.75 -5.59 -31.22
C ALA A 350 62.29 -4.12 -31.24
N SER A 351 62.72 -3.34 -32.24
CA SER A 351 62.27 -1.96 -32.42
C SER A 351 60.77 -1.89 -32.69
N THR A 352 60.22 -2.77 -33.53
CA THR A 352 58.77 -2.84 -33.80
C THR A 352 57.98 -3.30 -32.57
N GLU A 353 58.50 -4.25 -31.79
CA GLU A 353 57.89 -4.70 -30.54
C GLU A 353 57.87 -3.59 -29.49
N ILE A 354 58.96 -2.84 -29.32
CA ILE A 354 59.03 -1.67 -28.44
C ILE A 354 58.03 -0.59 -28.86
N GLN A 355 57.85 -0.32 -30.16
CA GLN A 355 56.84 0.62 -30.64
C GLN A 355 55.42 0.13 -30.37
N THR A 356 55.17 -1.18 -30.50
CA THR A 356 53.88 -1.80 -30.22
C THR A 356 53.55 -1.73 -28.73
N LEU A 357 54.52 -2.02 -27.86
CA LEU A 357 54.42 -1.85 -26.41
C LEU A 357 54.18 -0.39 -26.04
N LYS A 358 54.90 0.56 -26.66
CA LYS A 358 54.71 1.99 -26.44
C LYS A 358 53.32 2.48 -26.85
N GLN A 359 52.75 1.92 -27.91
CA GLN A 359 51.38 2.23 -28.33
C GLN A 359 50.36 1.62 -27.36
N GLY A 360 50.55 0.37 -26.92
CA GLY A 360 49.73 -0.25 -25.87
C GLY A 360 49.75 0.53 -24.54
N MET A 361 50.89 1.13 -24.18
CA MET A 361 50.99 2.01 -23.00
C MET A 361 50.21 3.33 -23.14
N LYS A 362 49.94 3.83 -24.35
CA LYS A 362 49.07 5.00 -24.55
C LYS A 362 47.60 4.69 -24.30
N ASP A 363 47.17 3.47 -24.60
CA ASP A 363 45.80 3.02 -24.36
C ASP A 363 45.50 2.91 -22.86
N THR A 364 46.52 2.61 -22.04
CA THR A 364 46.42 2.67 -20.56
C THR A 364 46.15 4.08 -20.04
N ALA A 365 46.66 5.12 -20.70
CA ALA A 365 46.37 6.51 -20.33
C ALA A 365 44.90 6.87 -20.64
N ALA A 366 44.38 6.42 -21.78
CA ALA A 366 42.96 6.59 -22.12
C ALA A 366 42.05 5.85 -21.13
N LEU A 367 42.42 4.64 -20.73
CA LEU A 367 41.72 3.88 -19.70
C LEU A 367 41.74 4.59 -18.34
N ASN A 368 42.87 5.21 -17.97
CA ASN A 368 42.99 5.98 -16.74
C ASN A 368 42.09 7.24 -16.76
N SER A 369 42.02 7.95 -17.89
CA SER A 369 41.09 9.08 -18.07
C SER A 369 39.62 8.65 -17.97
N GLN A 370 39.26 7.50 -18.54
CA GLN A 370 37.92 6.92 -18.39
C GLN A 370 37.61 6.54 -16.94
N MET A 371 38.60 6.00 -16.21
CA MET A 371 38.46 5.65 -14.80
C MET A 371 38.27 6.89 -13.91
N GLN A 372 38.96 8.00 -14.22
CA GLN A 372 38.78 9.29 -13.54
C GLN A 372 37.41 9.92 -13.84
N MET A 373 36.94 9.86 -15.09
CA MET A 373 35.58 10.28 -15.43
C MET A 373 34.53 9.44 -14.71
N LEU A 374 34.71 8.12 -14.67
CA LEU A 374 33.81 7.21 -13.97
C LEU A 374 33.79 7.53 -12.46
N GLY A 375 34.95 7.81 -11.86
CA GLY A 375 35.05 8.26 -10.48
C GLY A 375 34.32 9.58 -10.21
N SER A 376 34.46 10.55 -11.12
CA SER A 376 33.76 11.85 -11.03
C SER A 376 32.24 11.68 -11.15
N ASN A 377 31.79 10.84 -12.07
CA ASN A 377 30.38 10.50 -12.24
C ASN A 377 29.83 9.79 -10.99
N LEU A 378 30.58 8.86 -10.40
CA LEU A 378 30.23 8.20 -9.15
C LEU A 378 30.08 9.17 -7.98
N GLN A 379 30.97 10.17 -7.89
CA GLN A 379 30.84 11.22 -6.87
C GLN A 379 29.59 12.08 -7.08
N LYS A 380 29.27 12.43 -8.33
CA LYS A 380 28.04 13.18 -8.65
C LYS A 380 26.78 12.39 -8.28
N VAL A 381 26.72 11.11 -8.64
CA VAL A 381 25.62 10.20 -8.26
C VAL A 381 25.50 10.09 -6.75
N SER A 382 26.62 9.99 -6.02
CA SER A 382 26.62 9.95 -4.55
C SER A 382 26.05 11.24 -3.94
N ALA A 383 26.40 12.41 -4.47
CA ALA A 383 25.87 13.70 -4.00
C ALA A 383 24.36 13.83 -4.26
N GLU A 384 23.89 13.40 -5.44
CA GLU A 384 22.45 13.36 -5.77
C GLU A 384 21.70 12.39 -4.84
N MET A 385 22.28 11.24 -4.52
CA MET A 385 21.69 10.27 -3.59
C MET A 385 21.58 10.82 -2.16
N GLN A 386 22.55 11.61 -1.70
CA GLN A 386 22.45 12.31 -0.40
C GLN A 386 21.36 13.38 -0.41
N LYS A 387 21.22 14.12 -1.52
CA LYS A 387 20.15 15.10 -1.67
C LYS A 387 18.77 14.43 -1.62
N LEU A 388 18.58 13.35 -2.39
CA LEU A 388 17.35 12.55 -2.38
C LEU A 388 17.02 11.99 -0.99
N LYS A 389 18.04 11.59 -0.23
CA LYS A 389 17.86 11.16 1.16
C LYS A 389 17.35 12.30 2.05
N GLY A 390 17.86 13.52 1.89
CA GLY A 390 17.34 14.71 2.57
C GLY A 390 15.90 15.01 2.20
N ASP A 391 15.57 14.97 0.91
CA ASP A 391 14.21 15.18 0.40
C ASP A 391 13.23 14.12 0.92
N LEU A 392 13.68 12.86 1.07
CA LEU A 392 12.89 11.79 1.66
C LEU A 392 12.56 12.05 3.15
N GLU A 393 13.53 12.53 3.93
CA GLU A 393 13.28 12.87 5.34
C GLU A 393 12.34 14.07 5.49
N ASN A 394 12.47 15.08 4.61
CA ASN A 394 11.52 16.19 4.54
C ASN A 394 10.11 15.70 4.20
N THR A 395 10.00 14.76 3.26
CA THR A 395 8.73 14.15 2.87
C THR A 395 8.10 13.39 4.03
N LYS A 396 8.87 12.59 4.78
CA LYS A 396 8.38 11.91 6.00
C LYS A 396 7.84 12.90 7.03
N THR A 397 8.56 14.00 7.24
CA THR A 397 8.15 15.06 8.16
C THR A 397 6.83 15.70 7.72
N LEU A 398 6.66 15.96 6.42
CA LEU A 398 5.42 16.50 5.87
C LEU A 398 4.26 15.51 6.02
N THR A 399 4.49 14.22 5.77
CA THR A 399 3.48 13.16 5.96
C THR A 399 3.00 13.09 7.40
N ALA A 400 3.91 13.21 8.38
CA ALA A 400 3.54 13.23 9.80
C ALA A 400 2.64 14.42 10.14
N LYS A 401 2.94 15.63 9.63
CA LYS A 401 2.10 16.82 9.82
C LYS A 401 0.73 16.66 9.17
N ILE A 402 0.67 16.08 7.97
CA ILE A 402 -0.61 15.79 7.30
C ILE A 402 -1.46 14.83 8.15
N GLN A 403 -0.84 13.82 8.76
CA GLN A 403 -1.54 12.87 9.63
C GLN A 403 -2.09 13.53 10.90
N GLU A 404 -1.36 14.48 11.48
CA GLU A 404 -1.79 15.28 12.63
C GLU A 404 -2.99 16.18 12.28
N GLU A 405 -2.93 16.87 11.14
CA GLU A 405 -4.03 17.70 10.64
C GLU A 405 -5.28 16.86 10.31
N GLN A 406 -5.10 15.68 9.72
CA GLN A 406 -6.20 14.74 9.47
C GLN A 406 -6.87 14.27 10.77
N SER A 407 -6.08 14.03 11.82
CA SER A 407 -6.60 13.64 13.13
C SER A 407 -7.41 14.79 13.76
N SER A 408 -6.92 16.02 13.64
CA SER A 408 -7.61 17.23 14.09
C SER A 408 -8.94 17.44 13.33
N LEU A 409 -8.94 17.24 12.01
CA LEU A 409 -10.15 17.30 11.19
C LEU A 409 -11.18 16.23 11.58
N GLY A 410 -10.72 15.03 11.96
CA GLY A 410 -11.57 13.97 12.50
C GLY A 410 -12.31 14.41 13.76
N THR A 411 -11.59 15.03 14.70
CA THR A 411 -12.18 15.59 15.93
C THR A 411 -13.22 16.67 15.63
N LEU A 412 -12.91 17.59 14.71
CA LEU A 412 -13.86 18.65 14.31
C LEU A 412 -15.15 18.09 13.71
N ARG A 413 -15.07 17.05 12.87
CA ARG A 413 -16.25 16.38 12.31
C ARG A 413 -17.13 15.75 13.39
N ALA A 414 -16.53 15.13 14.41
CA ALA A 414 -17.29 14.57 15.53
C ALA A 414 -18.02 15.65 16.35
N ILE A 415 -17.37 16.80 16.55
CA ILE A 415 -17.99 17.96 17.22
C ILE A 415 -19.17 18.49 16.40
N ILE A 416 -19.01 18.66 15.08
CA ILE A 416 -20.08 19.13 14.19
C ILE A 416 -21.28 18.18 14.25
N ALA A 417 -21.06 16.87 14.15
CA ALA A 417 -22.14 15.89 14.25
C ALA A 417 -22.88 15.98 15.60
N SER A 418 -22.14 16.20 16.69
CA SER A 418 -22.73 16.40 18.03
C SER A 418 -23.57 17.69 18.11
N LEU A 419 -23.11 18.78 17.48
CA LEU A 419 -23.85 20.05 17.41
C LEU A 419 -25.11 19.93 16.55
N GLU A 420 -25.06 19.22 15.42
CA GLU A 420 -26.23 18.94 14.57
C GLU A 420 -27.28 18.11 15.32
N GLN A 421 -26.85 17.11 16.09
CA GLN A 421 -27.73 16.32 16.94
C GLN A 421 -28.37 17.18 18.04
N LEU A 422 -27.58 18.05 18.67
CA LEU A 422 -28.08 18.99 19.68
C LEU A 422 -29.13 19.93 19.08
N GLN A 423 -28.85 20.51 17.91
CA GLN A 423 -29.78 21.39 17.20
C GLN A 423 -31.07 20.66 16.81
N THR A 424 -30.97 19.43 16.32
CA THR A 424 -32.13 18.60 15.99
C THR A 424 -33.00 18.33 17.22
N THR A 425 -32.36 18.00 18.34
CA THR A 425 -33.07 17.74 19.61
C THR A 425 -33.75 19.00 20.14
N GLN A 426 -33.08 20.16 20.06
CA GLN A 426 -33.67 21.45 20.41
C GLN A 426 -34.87 21.81 19.54
N ASN A 427 -34.78 21.59 18.22
CA ASN A 427 -35.89 21.82 17.29
C ASN A 427 -37.08 20.91 17.59
N GLN A 428 -36.84 19.62 17.86
CA GLN A 428 -37.90 18.68 18.26
C GLN A 428 -38.56 19.10 19.58
N LEU A 429 -37.78 19.53 20.57
CA LEU A 429 -38.32 20.05 21.82
C LEU A 429 -39.19 21.28 21.58
N LEU A 430 -38.73 22.22 20.76
CA LEU A 430 -39.48 23.42 20.41
C LEU A 430 -40.82 23.08 19.74
N GLN A 431 -40.85 22.09 18.84
CA GLN A 431 -42.10 21.62 18.23
C GLN A 431 -43.07 21.05 19.26
N LEU A 432 -42.60 20.26 20.23
CA LEU A 432 -43.45 19.72 21.30
C LEU A 432 -44.00 20.83 22.19
N LEU A 433 -43.19 21.83 22.54
CA LEU A 433 -43.64 23.00 23.30
C LEU A 433 -44.73 23.77 22.54
N LEU A 434 -44.58 23.96 21.22
CA LEU A 434 -45.59 24.60 20.38
C LEU A 434 -46.89 23.79 20.28
N GLN A 435 -46.81 22.46 20.41
CA GLN A 435 -47.97 21.56 20.49
C GLN A 435 -48.63 21.53 21.89
N GLY A 436 -48.13 22.33 22.84
CA GLY A 436 -48.72 22.47 24.17
C GLY A 436 -48.11 21.56 25.25
N TRP A 437 -47.03 20.82 24.94
CA TRP A 437 -46.29 20.09 25.98
C TRP A 437 -45.54 21.07 26.90
N LYS A 438 -45.35 20.67 28.16
CA LYS A 438 -44.66 21.46 29.19
C LYS A 438 -43.46 20.69 29.70
N VAL A 439 -42.33 21.36 29.91
CA VAL A 439 -41.09 20.73 30.43
C VAL A 439 -40.98 20.96 31.93
N TYR A 440 -40.72 19.88 32.67
CA TYR A 440 -40.43 19.94 34.10
C TYR A 440 -39.58 18.75 34.53
N GLY A 441 -38.52 18.98 35.32
CA GLY A 441 -37.70 17.92 35.92
C GLY A 441 -37.17 16.86 34.95
N GLY A 442 -36.78 17.26 33.73
CA GLY A 442 -36.30 16.32 32.70
C GLY A 442 -37.40 15.47 32.03
N ASN A 443 -38.66 15.86 32.17
CA ASN A 443 -39.82 15.23 31.54
C ASN A 443 -40.69 16.25 30.80
N LEU A 444 -41.46 15.75 29.84
CA LEU A 444 -42.48 16.46 29.08
C LEU A 444 -43.86 16.02 29.55
N TYR A 445 -44.75 16.98 29.77
CA TYR A 445 -46.11 16.78 30.23
C TYR A 445 -47.12 17.36 29.25
N TYR A 446 -48.16 16.59 28.93
CA TYR A 446 -49.27 17.04 28.09
C TYR A 446 -50.55 17.02 28.91
N PHE A 447 -51.23 18.16 28.99
CA PHE A 447 -52.49 18.31 29.71
C PHE A 447 -53.62 18.39 28.69
N SER A 448 -54.50 17.38 28.68
CA SER A 448 -55.58 17.32 27.69
C SER A 448 -56.65 18.40 27.93
N HIS A 449 -57.22 18.93 26.86
CA HIS A 449 -58.38 19.81 26.96
C HIS A 449 -59.73 19.08 26.95
N VAL A 450 -59.77 17.87 26.40
CA VAL A 450 -60.96 17.00 26.34
C VAL A 450 -60.97 15.97 27.45
N LYS A 451 -62.09 15.28 27.65
CA LYS A 451 -62.26 14.26 28.69
C LYS A 451 -62.38 12.85 28.09
N LYS A 452 -61.80 11.86 28.77
CA LYS A 452 -61.82 10.45 28.37
C LYS A 452 -61.88 9.50 29.57
N PRO A 453 -62.38 8.27 29.41
CA PRO A 453 -62.13 7.16 30.33
C PRO A 453 -60.62 6.94 30.53
N TRP A 454 -60.23 6.44 31.70
CA TRP A 454 -58.81 6.29 32.06
C TRP A 454 -58.03 5.44 31.05
N HIS A 455 -58.62 4.36 30.55
CA HIS A 455 -57.96 3.46 29.59
C HIS A 455 -57.76 4.12 28.21
N GLU A 456 -58.71 4.94 27.74
CA GLU A 456 -58.53 5.69 26.50
C GLU A 456 -57.51 6.82 26.67
N ALA A 457 -57.44 7.42 27.85
CA ALA A 457 -56.44 8.43 28.18
C ALA A 457 -55.02 7.84 28.18
N GLU A 458 -54.83 6.66 28.78
CA GLU A 458 -53.58 5.91 28.70
C GLU A 458 -53.23 5.54 27.25
N GLN A 459 -54.18 5.02 26.47
CA GLN A 459 -53.96 4.71 25.06
C GLN A 459 -53.52 5.95 24.26
N PHE A 460 -54.12 7.12 24.54
CA PHE A 460 -53.68 8.37 23.93
C PHE A 460 -52.23 8.68 24.31
N CYS A 461 -51.87 8.60 25.58
CA CYS A 461 -50.49 8.87 26.00
C CYS A 461 -49.50 7.90 25.33
N VAL A 462 -49.83 6.61 25.27
CA VAL A 462 -49.02 5.59 24.58
C VAL A 462 -48.85 5.91 23.11
N SER A 463 -49.91 6.37 22.42
CA SER A 463 -49.82 6.82 21.02
C SER A 463 -48.86 8.00 20.80
N GLN A 464 -48.56 8.77 21.86
CA GLN A 464 -47.63 9.89 21.86
C GLN A 464 -46.22 9.51 22.37
N GLY A 465 -45.95 8.21 22.55
CA GLY A 465 -44.71 7.71 23.15
C GLY A 465 -44.55 8.12 24.62
N ALA A 466 -45.66 8.21 25.33
CA ALA A 466 -45.76 8.61 26.73
C ALA A 466 -46.65 7.63 27.50
N HIS A 467 -46.83 7.87 28.79
CA HIS A 467 -47.83 7.19 29.63
C HIS A 467 -48.58 8.23 30.44
N LEU A 468 -49.70 7.87 31.07
CA LEU A 468 -50.28 8.74 32.09
C LEU A 468 -49.25 9.04 33.19
N ALA A 469 -49.26 10.27 33.67
CA ALA A 469 -48.18 10.80 34.50
C ALA A 469 -48.04 10.03 35.81
N SER A 470 -46.81 9.55 36.07
CA SER A 470 -46.37 9.15 37.39
C SER A 470 -45.96 10.36 38.23
N VAL A 471 -46.09 10.24 39.55
CA VAL A 471 -45.64 11.25 40.51
C VAL A 471 -44.60 10.66 41.44
N THR A 472 -43.39 11.19 41.38
CA THR A 472 -42.19 10.66 42.03
C THR A 472 -41.60 11.59 43.08
N SER A 473 -42.05 12.85 43.13
CA SER A 473 -41.58 13.83 44.11
C SER A 473 -42.66 14.82 44.51
N GLN A 474 -42.40 15.55 45.61
CA GLN A 474 -43.30 16.60 46.08
C GLN A 474 -43.32 17.79 45.13
N GLU A 475 -42.19 18.06 44.49
CA GLU A 475 -42.02 19.12 43.52
C GLU A 475 -42.78 18.77 42.23
N GLU A 476 -42.76 17.51 41.79
CA GLU A 476 -43.58 17.03 40.66
C GLU A 476 -45.08 17.12 40.95
N GLN A 477 -45.52 16.70 42.14
CA GLN A 477 -46.91 16.91 42.56
C GLN A 477 -47.30 18.38 42.49
N ALA A 478 -46.47 19.28 43.04
CA ALA A 478 -46.74 20.71 43.04
C ALA A 478 -46.82 21.29 41.63
N PHE A 479 -45.96 20.83 40.71
CA PHE A 479 -46.00 21.20 39.29
C PHE A 479 -47.31 20.77 38.64
N LEU A 480 -47.76 19.53 38.83
CA LEU A 480 -49.04 19.07 38.27
C LEU A 480 -50.21 19.91 38.76
N VAL A 481 -50.25 20.21 40.08
CA VAL A 481 -51.34 21.00 40.69
C VAL A 481 -51.47 22.40 40.11
N GLN A 482 -50.40 23.01 39.57
CA GLN A 482 -50.49 24.31 38.89
C GLN A 482 -51.46 24.28 37.70
N PHE A 483 -51.61 23.11 37.03
CA PHE A 483 -52.45 22.95 35.85
C PHE A 483 -53.75 22.17 36.14
N THR A 484 -53.78 21.37 37.21
CA THR A 484 -54.94 20.55 37.59
C THR A 484 -55.82 21.17 38.67
N SER A 485 -55.46 22.32 39.26
CA SER A 485 -56.18 22.88 40.41
C SER A 485 -57.67 23.20 40.18
N THR A 486 -58.09 23.38 38.93
CA THR A 486 -59.46 23.77 38.54
C THR A 486 -60.27 22.65 37.89
N SER A 487 -59.68 21.47 37.63
CA SER A 487 -60.36 20.34 36.97
C SER A 487 -59.69 19.02 37.31
N TYR A 488 -60.43 17.92 37.26
CA TYR A 488 -59.88 16.59 37.54
C TYR A 488 -59.15 16.03 36.32
N TYR A 489 -57.94 15.51 36.56
CA TYR A 489 -57.11 14.89 35.55
C TYR A 489 -56.72 13.46 35.95
N TRP A 490 -56.81 12.51 35.03
CA TRP A 490 -56.23 11.19 35.18
C TRP A 490 -54.71 11.25 35.29
N ILE A 491 -54.19 10.45 36.22
CA ILE A 491 -52.76 10.13 36.37
C ILE A 491 -52.58 8.61 36.26
N GLY A 492 -51.34 8.15 36.10
CA GLY A 492 -51.05 6.76 35.73
C GLY A 492 -51.16 5.75 36.88
N LEU A 493 -51.69 6.15 38.03
CA LEU A 493 -51.78 5.29 39.20
C LEU A 493 -53.02 4.41 39.10
N THR A 494 -52.83 3.11 39.28
CA THR A 494 -53.89 2.11 39.24
C THR A 494 -53.53 0.92 40.12
N ASP A 495 -54.50 0.29 40.76
CA ASP A 495 -54.36 -1.00 41.44
C ASP A 495 -55.17 -2.12 40.76
N ARG A 496 -55.74 -1.83 39.58
CA ARG A 496 -56.52 -2.77 38.76
C ARG A 496 -55.83 -4.13 38.69
N GLY A 497 -56.52 -5.20 39.05
CA GLY A 497 -56.00 -6.57 39.04
C GLY A 497 -55.63 -7.10 40.42
N THR A 498 -55.16 -6.26 41.34
CA THR A 498 -54.95 -6.62 42.75
C THR A 498 -55.27 -5.42 43.64
N GLU A 499 -56.47 -5.42 44.21
CA GLU A 499 -56.97 -4.39 45.14
C GLU A 499 -55.94 -4.00 46.20
N GLY A 500 -55.70 -2.69 46.36
CA GLY A 500 -54.73 -2.13 47.31
C GLY A 500 -53.27 -2.22 46.87
N SER A 501 -52.98 -2.82 45.70
CA SER A 501 -51.64 -2.92 45.12
C SER A 501 -51.43 -1.88 44.00
N TRP A 502 -51.23 -0.63 44.41
CA TRP A 502 -51.00 0.50 43.52
C TRP A 502 -49.71 0.38 42.71
N ARG A 503 -49.80 0.69 41.41
CA ARG A 503 -48.68 0.75 40.47
C ARG A 503 -48.88 1.87 39.43
N TRP A 504 -47.77 2.34 38.88
CA TRP A 504 -47.77 3.31 37.77
C TRP A 504 -47.76 2.59 36.42
N THR A 505 -48.53 3.08 35.45
CA THR A 505 -48.57 2.52 34.08
C THR A 505 -47.26 2.66 33.31
N ASP A 506 -46.45 3.66 33.64
CA ASP A 506 -45.15 3.92 33.03
C ASP A 506 -44.01 3.02 33.57
N GLY A 507 -44.34 2.11 34.50
CA GLY A 507 -43.39 1.19 35.13
C GLY A 507 -42.58 1.81 36.28
N THR A 508 -42.83 3.06 36.64
CA THR A 508 -42.21 3.70 37.81
C THR A 508 -42.56 2.92 39.09
N PRO A 509 -41.58 2.60 39.96
CA PRO A 509 -41.87 1.96 41.24
C PRO A 509 -42.80 2.80 42.12
N PHE A 510 -43.89 2.22 42.60
CA PHE A 510 -44.79 2.90 43.53
C PHE A 510 -44.20 2.93 44.96
N ASN A 511 -44.07 4.12 45.54
CA ASN A 511 -43.61 4.31 46.91
C ASN A 511 -44.78 4.73 47.81
N ASN A 512 -45.35 3.78 48.54
CA ASN A 512 -46.50 4.02 49.42
C ASN A 512 -46.21 5.08 50.50
N ALA A 513 -45.05 4.98 51.18
CA ALA A 513 -44.69 5.89 52.27
C ALA A 513 -44.58 7.36 51.81
N GLN A 514 -44.00 7.59 50.63
CA GLN A 514 -43.91 8.93 50.05
C GLN A 514 -45.28 9.43 49.56
N SER A 515 -46.04 8.55 48.94
CA SER A 515 -47.31 8.84 48.25
C SER A 515 -48.47 9.14 49.19
N LYS A 516 -48.42 8.66 50.45
CA LYS A 516 -49.44 8.91 51.48
C LYS A 516 -49.80 10.39 51.62
N ARG A 517 -48.83 11.30 51.41
CA ARG A 517 -49.03 12.75 51.52
C ARG A 517 -49.83 13.35 50.35
N PHE A 518 -49.97 12.64 49.24
CA PHE A 518 -50.58 13.14 48.00
C PHE A 518 -52.06 12.77 47.85
N TRP A 519 -52.51 11.71 48.53
CA TRP A 519 -53.92 11.38 48.67
C TRP A 519 -54.72 12.46 49.38
N ASP A 520 -55.99 12.60 49.00
CA ASP A 520 -56.93 13.46 49.71
C ASP A 520 -57.32 12.83 51.04
N LYS A 521 -58.00 13.60 51.89
CA LYS A 521 -58.44 13.12 53.20
C LYS A 521 -59.37 11.91 53.02
N ASN A 522 -59.02 10.82 53.70
CA ASN A 522 -59.72 9.52 53.68
C ASN A 522 -59.58 8.72 52.37
N GLN A 523 -58.69 9.11 51.46
CA GLN A 523 -58.42 8.39 50.22
C GLN A 523 -57.15 7.49 50.34
N PRO A 524 -57.06 6.38 49.61
CA PRO A 524 -58.12 5.80 48.78
C PRO A 524 -59.21 5.11 49.63
N ASP A 525 -60.48 5.24 49.25
CA ASP A 525 -61.62 4.66 50.00
C ASP A 525 -62.37 3.54 49.28
N ASN A 526 -62.03 3.27 48.01
CA ASN A 526 -62.66 2.28 47.15
C ASN A 526 -64.20 2.32 47.27
N TRP A 527 -64.78 3.48 46.98
CA TRP A 527 -66.18 3.76 47.25
C TRP A 527 -67.11 2.77 46.51
N PRO A 528 -68.00 2.05 47.21
CA PRO A 528 -68.85 1.05 46.58
C PRO A 528 -70.00 1.71 45.80
N HIS A 529 -69.90 1.76 44.47
CA HIS A 529 -70.93 2.35 43.58
C HIS A 529 -72.18 1.47 43.37
N GLY A 530 -72.56 0.67 44.36
CA GLY A 530 -73.80 -0.14 44.37
C GLY A 530 -73.92 -1.27 43.33
N SER A 531 -72.98 -1.38 42.39
CA SER A 531 -73.02 -2.29 41.24
C SER A 531 -71.76 -3.19 41.11
N GLY A 532 -70.99 -3.34 42.19
CA GLY A 532 -69.74 -4.12 42.18
C GLY A 532 -68.59 -3.44 41.40
N GLN A 533 -68.73 -2.14 41.11
CA GLN A 533 -67.68 -1.31 40.54
C GLN A 533 -66.70 -0.91 41.64
N SER A 534 -65.42 -1.24 41.45
CA SER A 534 -64.30 -0.78 42.28
C SER A 534 -63.64 0.45 41.66
N GLU A 535 -62.97 1.22 42.51
CA GLU A 535 -62.31 2.46 42.14
C GLU A 535 -60.83 2.24 41.82
N ASP A 536 -60.54 1.58 40.70
CA ASP A 536 -59.16 1.12 40.43
C ASP A 536 -58.23 2.17 39.79
N CYS A 537 -58.70 3.40 39.57
CA CYS A 537 -58.00 4.44 38.80
C CYS A 537 -57.95 5.76 39.54
N VAL A 538 -56.86 6.50 39.39
CA VAL A 538 -56.64 7.72 40.19
C VAL A 538 -56.67 8.98 39.36
N HIS A 539 -57.44 9.96 39.82
CA HIS A 539 -57.38 11.32 39.31
C HIS A 539 -56.75 12.28 40.33
N ILE A 540 -56.27 13.42 39.82
CA ILE A 540 -55.72 14.52 40.58
C ILE A 540 -56.46 15.82 40.24
N GLN A 541 -56.75 16.61 41.28
CA GLN A 541 -57.05 18.04 41.15
C GLN A 541 -56.05 18.86 41.96
N LYS A 542 -56.04 18.65 43.27
CA LYS A 542 -55.00 19.13 44.21
C LYS A 542 -54.33 17.97 44.94
N LYS A 543 -55.15 16.98 45.29
CA LYS A 543 -54.80 15.71 45.91
C LYS A 543 -55.33 14.56 45.04
N TRP A 544 -54.88 13.36 45.32
CA TRP A 544 -55.28 12.15 44.61
C TRP A 544 -56.55 11.56 45.20
N ASN A 545 -57.37 10.97 44.35
CA ASN A 545 -58.60 10.29 44.71
C ASN A 545 -58.76 9.08 43.78
N ASP A 546 -59.02 7.92 44.35
CA ASP A 546 -59.37 6.74 43.57
C ASP A 546 -60.81 6.88 43.09
N ILE A 547 -61.09 6.47 41.86
CA ILE A 547 -62.42 6.58 41.28
C ILE A 547 -62.62 5.52 40.20
N ASN A 548 -63.86 5.25 39.85
CA ASN A 548 -64.21 4.36 38.74
C ASN A 548 -63.51 4.78 37.43
N CYS A 549 -62.72 3.87 36.86
CA CYS A 549 -61.93 4.06 35.63
C CYS A 549 -62.74 4.48 34.39
N ASN A 550 -64.05 4.22 34.38
CA ASN A 550 -64.94 4.56 33.27
C ASN A 550 -65.42 6.02 33.29
N ASN A 551 -65.13 6.75 34.37
CA ASN A 551 -65.42 8.18 34.44
C ASN A 551 -64.61 8.96 33.40
N SER A 552 -65.21 10.03 32.88
CA SER A 552 -64.56 10.88 31.89
C SER A 552 -63.92 12.10 32.54
N TYR A 553 -62.58 12.10 32.61
CA TYR A 553 -61.77 13.23 33.10
C TYR A 553 -60.77 13.67 32.04
N GLN A 554 -60.20 14.87 32.23
CA GLN A 554 -58.99 15.24 31.49
C GLN A 554 -57.85 14.31 31.93
N TRP A 555 -56.67 14.38 31.31
CA TRP A 555 -55.55 13.51 31.66
C TRP A 555 -54.22 14.21 31.44
N VAL A 556 -53.20 13.73 32.15
CA VAL A 556 -51.83 14.20 31.99
C VAL A 556 -50.96 13.08 31.47
N CYS A 557 -50.34 13.26 30.30
CA CYS A 557 -49.28 12.36 29.82
C CYS A 557 -47.91 12.82 30.34
N LYS A 558 -46.98 11.88 30.51
CA LYS A 558 -45.57 12.10 30.87
C LYS A 558 -44.66 11.25 30.00
N LYS A 559 -43.57 11.85 29.49
CA LYS A 559 -42.43 11.14 28.87
C LYS A 559 -41.13 11.86 29.16
N LYS A 560 -39.99 11.15 29.07
CA LYS A 560 -38.67 11.77 29.24
C LYS A 560 -38.38 12.72 28.07
N THR A 561 -37.76 13.87 28.34
CA THR A 561 -37.31 14.81 27.29
C THR A 561 -36.22 14.23 26.39
N GLY A 562 -35.51 13.19 26.83
CA GLY A 562 -34.31 12.67 26.16
C GLY A 562 -33.09 13.58 26.27
N LEU A 563 -33.28 14.83 26.69
CA LEU A 563 -32.25 15.79 27.03
C LEU A 563 -31.76 15.54 28.46
N ALA A 564 -30.47 15.25 28.61
CA ALA A 564 -29.80 15.41 29.90
C ALA A 564 -29.78 16.91 30.22
N MET A 565 -30.68 17.34 31.09
CA MET A 565 -30.62 18.68 31.67
C MET A 565 -29.48 18.65 32.69
N ALA A 566 -28.36 19.28 32.33
CA ALA A 566 -27.16 19.38 33.17
C ALA A 566 -27.39 20.24 34.41
#